data_AF-A0A377GKR2-F1
#
_entry.id   AF-A0A377GKR2-F1
#
_cell.length_a   1.000
_cell.length_b   1.000
_cell.length_c   1.000
_cell.angle_alpha   90.00
_cell.angle_beta   90.00
_cell.angle_gamma   90.00
#
_symmetry.space_group_name_H-M   'P 1'
#
loop_
_entity.id
_entity.type
_entity.pdbx_description
1 polymer ?
#
loop_
_entity_poly.entity_id
_entity_poly.type
_entity_poly.pdbx_seq_one_letter_code
_entity_poly.pdbx_strand_id
1 'polypeptide(L)'
;MKKIDLIVVKPAHLSSKQKSDYVTLHQEYLFLDKETLLEYLAPRDYVLLFYDKKTKKLVSTIGVSIIHLKKDVLVYFGNVVVETSYKHSGIISYAMTKHILKLFLLYPFKNKYCCGLASSSGTLEYSLKYPPSWPSPKEKTPPNIVQLMLDVLQKLNIDKYRVENGNVITYNLSEKINSTFHRKGHSSTRMDKYFNKINPHSEHGEQVFFLNPITMKNTVNLAVRGFHNHLIKHPKLYHKIMKCKATKPVYTIVLLTITMIKLKFIK
;
A
#
# COMPACT_ATOMS: atom_id res chain seq x y z
N MET A 1 4.11 -4.08 -23.72
CA MET A 1 4.16 -4.25 -22.24
C MET A 1 4.84 -3.03 -21.65
N LYS A 2 4.18 -2.31 -20.72
CA LYS A 2 4.74 -1.08 -20.15
C LYS A 2 5.99 -1.43 -19.33
N LYS A 3 7.13 -0.87 -19.71
CA LYS A 3 8.39 -1.08 -19.00
C LYS A 3 8.47 -0.01 -17.91
N ILE A 4 8.75 -0.41 -16.68
CA ILE A 4 8.80 0.52 -15.53
C ILE A 4 10.21 0.48 -14.93
N ASP A 5 10.77 1.66 -14.66
CA ASP A 5 11.98 1.86 -13.85
C ASP A 5 11.55 2.23 -12.41
N LEU A 6 12.24 1.66 -11.43
CA LEU A 6 12.00 1.93 -10.01
C LEU A 6 13.21 2.65 -9.42
N ILE A 7 12.95 3.80 -8.81
CA ILE A 7 13.90 4.51 -7.96
C ILE A 7 13.43 4.41 -6.50
N VAL A 8 14.36 4.10 -5.60
CA VAL A 8 14.10 4.07 -4.15
C VAL A 8 14.96 5.14 -3.51
N VAL A 9 14.35 6.06 -2.78
CA VAL A 9 15.04 7.23 -2.23
C VAL A 9 14.42 7.64 -0.90
N LYS A 10 15.23 8.20 0.01
CA LYS A 10 14.70 8.81 1.23
C LYS A 10 13.99 10.14 0.88
N PRO A 11 12.88 10.51 1.52
CA PRO A 11 12.20 11.78 1.21
C PRO A 11 13.12 13.00 1.26
N ALA A 12 14.01 13.06 2.26
CA ALA A 12 14.99 14.14 2.41
C ALA A 12 15.98 14.25 1.24
N HIS A 13 16.20 13.17 0.48
CA HIS A 13 17.16 13.11 -0.63
C HIS A 13 16.50 13.21 -2.01
N LEU A 14 15.21 13.51 -2.08
CA LEU A 14 14.55 13.77 -3.36
C LEU A 14 15.17 14.99 -4.03
N SER A 15 15.60 14.83 -5.28
CA SER A 15 16.05 15.96 -6.10
C SER A 15 14.90 16.94 -6.38
N SER A 16 15.21 18.17 -6.75
CA SER A 16 14.20 19.18 -7.11
C SER A 16 13.27 18.67 -8.22
N LYS A 17 13.83 17.96 -9.21
CA LYS A 17 13.05 17.31 -10.27
C LYS A 17 12.11 16.24 -9.71
N GLN A 18 12.58 15.35 -8.85
CA GLN A 18 11.74 14.29 -8.27
C GLN A 18 10.63 14.84 -7.38
N LYS A 19 10.91 15.92 -6.62
CA LYS A 19 9.88 16.63 -5.86
C LYS A 19 8.82 17.21 -6.78
N SER A 20 9.23 17.85 -7.88
CA SER A 20 8.31 18.37 -8.89
C SER A 20 7.47 17.26 -9.51
N ASP A 21 8.09 16.17 -9.95
CA ASP A 21 7.37 15.02 -10.54
C ASP A 21 6.34 14.44 -9.56
N TYR A 22 6.73 14.29 -8.29
CA TYR A 22 5.86 13.80 -7.22
C TYR A 22 4.64 14.71 -7.03
N VAL A 23 4.87 16.02 -6.90
CA VAL A 23 3.81 17.03 -6.70
C VAL A 23 2.86 17.03 -7.90
N THR A 24 3.40 17.09 -9.12
CA THR A 24 2.60 17.05 -10.34
C THR A 24 1.72 15.80 -10.39
N LEU A 25 2.28 14.61 -10.13
CA LEU A 25 1.50 13.38 -10.14
C LEU A 25 0.41 13.38 -9.07
N HIS A 26 0.70 13.82 -7.84
CA HIS A 26 -0.30 13.84 -6.76
C HIS A 26 -1.41 14.84 -7.02
N GLN A 27 -1.07 16.02 -7.54
CA GLN A 27 -2.04 17.06 -7.87
C GLN A 27 -2.92 16.71 -9.08
N GLU A 28 -2.59 15.69 -9.87
CA GLU A 28 -3.55 15.13 -10.86
C GLU A 28 -4.77 14.47 -10.17
N TYR A 29 -4.64 14.03 -8.91
CA TYR A 29 -5.67 13.26 -8.19
C TYR A 29 -6.21 13.96 -6.95
N LEU A 30 -5.38 14.75 -6.27
CA LEU A 30 -5.69 15.37 -4.98
C LEU A 30 -5.76 16.90 -5.10
N PHE A 31 -6.64 17.52 -4.32
CA PHE A 31 -6.63 18.96 -4.08
C PHE A 31 -5.82 19.27 -2.82
N LEU A 32 -4.50 19.20 -2.94
CA LEU A 32 -3.55 19.60 -1.92
C LEU A 32 -2.49 20.51 -2.53
N ASP A 33 -2.03 21.48 -1.74
CA ASP A 33 -0.87 22.29 -2.10
C ASP A 33 0.43 21.46 -2.05
N LYS A 34 1.48 22.04 -2.62
CA LYS A 34 2.78 21.40 -2.73
C LYS A 34 3.40 21.13 -1.37
N GLU A 35 3.28 22.08 -0.46
CA GLU A 35 3.87 22.09 0.87
C GLU A 35 3.31 20.91 1.68
N THR A 36 1.99 20.78 1.71
CA THR A 36 1.25 19.70 2.37
C THR A 36 1.62 18.33 1.79
N LEU A 37 1.70 18.20 0.47
CA LEU A 37 2.07 16.94 -0.19
C LEU A 37 3.48 16.47 0.19
N LEU A 38 4.42 17.40 0.36
CA LEU A 38 5.80 17.12 0.75
C LEU A 38 5.94 16.87 2.25
N GLU A 39 5.23 17.64 3.09
CA GLU A 39 5.17 17.44 4.54
C GLU A 39 4.68 16.04 4.89
N TYR A 40 3.62 15.57 4.23
CA TYR A 40 3.08 14.22 4.43
C TYR A 40 3.97 13.11 3.88
N LEU A 41 4.93 13.43 3.02
CA LEU A 41 5.93 12.48 2.51
C LEU A 41 7.16 12.40 3.41
N ALA A 42 7.51 13.50 4.09
CA ALA A 42 8.72 13.62 4.90
C ALA A 42 8.91 12.50 5.96
N PRO A 43 7.88 12.04 6.71
CA PRO A 43 8.07 11.04 7.76
C PRO A 43 8.21 9.60 7.24
N ARG A 44 8.29 9.38 5.91
CA ARG A 44 8.49 8.04 5.34
C ARG A 44 9.96 7.62 5.42
N ASP A 45 10.21 6.34 5.64
CA ASP A 45 11.58 5.80 5.61
C ASP A 45 12.19 5.93 4.21
N TYR A 46 11.37 5.69 3.19
CA TYR A 46 11.70 5.85 1.78
C TYR A 46 10.43 5.98 0.94
N VAL A 47 10.61 6.52 -0.26
CA VAL A 47 9.60 6.57 -1.30
C VAL A 47 10.05 5.76 -2.51
N LEU A 48 9.13 5.00 -3.06
CA LEU A 48 9.28 4.27 -4.32
C LEU A 48 8.72 5.14 -5.44
N LEU A 49 9.56 5.51 -6.39
CA LEU A 49 9.18 6.29 -7.57
C LEU A 49 9.23 5.37 -8.79
N PHE A 50 8.07 5.18 -9.43
CA PHE A 50 7.94 4.33 -10.62
C PHE A 50 7.81 5.21 -11.86
N TYR A 51 8.79 5.10 -12.75
CA TYR A 51 8.86 5.85 -13.99
C TYR A 51 8.57 4.94 -15.19
N ASP A 52 7.80 5.41 -16.16
CA ASP A 52 7.72 4.70 -17.44
C ASP A 52 9.05 4.80 -18.18
N LYS A 53 9.61 3.68 -18.63
CA LYS A 53 10.95 3.67 -19.24
C LYS A 53 11.03 4.45 -20.55
N LYS A 54 9.92 4.52 -21.30
CA LYS A 54 9.86 5.15 -22.62
C LYS A 54 9.65 6.65 -22.46
N THR A 55 8.65 7.06 -21.70
CA THR A 55 8.29 8.48 -21.56
C THR A 55 9.10 9.19 -20.48
N LYS A 56 9.74 8.44 -19.58
CA LYS A 56 10.41 8.98 -18.38
C LYS A 56 9.48 9.76 -17.45
N LYS A 57 8.15 9.64 -17.61
CA LYS A 57 7.15 10.24 -16.71
C LYS A 57 7.04 9.42 -15.43
N LEU A 58 6.89 10.09 -14.29
CA LEU A 58 6.52 9.44 -13.02
C LEU A 58 5.06 8.99 -13.11
N VAL A 59 4.82 7.69 -12.96
CA VAL A 59 3.49 7.07 -13.14
C VAL A 59 2.94 6.48 -11.86
N SER A 60 3.78 6.30 -10.83
CA SER A 60 3.32 5.90 -9.51
C SER A 60 4.31 6.26 -8.41
N THR A 61 3.78 6.50 -7.22
CA THR A 61 4.52 6.74 -5.99
C THR A 61 3.98 5.85 -4.87
N ILE A 62 4.86 5.38 -3.99
CA ILE A 62 4.50 4.67 -2.76
C ILE A 62 5.48 5.09 -1.66
N GLY A 63 4.99 5.80 -0.65
CA GLY A 63 5.72 6.05 0.59
C GLY A 63 5.66 4.84 1.51
N VAL A 64 6.78 4.50 2.14
CA VAL A 64 6.89 3.32 3.01
C VAL A 64 7.50 3.71 4.35
N SER A 65 6.88 3.24 5.43
CA SER A 65 7.45 3.27 6.79
C SER A 65 7.40 1.87 7.39
N ILE A 66 8.48 1.45 8.06
CA ILE A 66 8.55 0.21 8.83
C ILE A 66 8.39 0.55 10.30
N ILE A 67 7.31 0.06 10.90
CA ILE A 67 6.92 0.44 12.26
C ILE A 67 7.25 -0.72 13.18
N HIS A 68 8.08 -0.44 14.18
CA HIS A 68 8.50 -1.41 15.17
C HIS A 68 7.76 -1.19 16.48
N LEU A 69 7.02 -2.21 16.90
CA LEU A 69 6.41 -2.33 18.22
C LEU A 69 7.01 -3.53 18.96
N LYS A 70 6.64 -3.71 20.23
CA LYS A 70 7.23 -4.74 21.10
C LYS A 70 7.10 -6.15 20.50
N LYS A 71 5.89 -6.55 20.13
CA LYS A 71 5.60 -7.88 19.54
C LYS A 71 5.32 -7.86 18.05
N ASP A 72 5.14 -6.66 17.49
CA ASP A 72 4.62 -6.48 16.13
C ASP A 72 5.59 -5.68 15.26
N VAL A 73 5.56 -5.96 13.97
CA VAL A 73 6.22 -5.16 12.94
C VAL A 73 5.24 -4.92 11.80
N LEU A 74 5.15 -3.68 11.35
CA LEU A 74 4.19 -3.29 10.33
C LEU A 74 4.91 -2.63 9.16
N VAL A 75 4.44 -2.88 7.94
CA VAL A 75 4.71 -2.01 6.80
C VAL A 75 3.52 -1.08 6.65
N TYR A 76 3.77 0.21 6.78
CA TYR A 76 2.82 1.25 6.43
C TYR A 76 3.07 1.71 5.00
N PHE A 77 2.04 1.66 4.16
CA PHE A 77 2.04 2.20 2.81
C PHE A 77 1.21 3.49 2.78
N GLY A 78 1.87 4.62 2.57
CA GLY A 78 1.25 5.94 2.47
C GLY A 78 1.59 6.62 1.15
N ASN A 79 0.98 7.77 0.89
CA ASN A 79 1.28 8.61 -0.29
C ASN A 79 1.23 7.82 -1.60
N VAL A 80 0.28 6.87 -1.69
CA VAL A 80 0.17 5.96 -2.83
C VAL A 80 -0.66 6.60 -3.92
N VAL A 81 -0.04 6.91 -5.05
CA VAL A 81 -0.73 7.32 -6.28
C VAL A 81 -0.28 6.42 -7.42
N VAL A 82 -1.22 5.94 -8.21
CA VAL A 82 -0.97 5.16 -9.42
C VAL A 82 -1.76 5.80 -10.56
N GLU A 83 -1.06 6.20 -11.61
CA GLU A 83 -1.68 6.75 -12.79
C GLU A 83 -2.71 5.75 -13.34
N THR A 84 -3.89 6.24 -13.74
CA THR A 84 -5.04 5.40 -14.12
C THR A 84 -4.66 4.32 -15.14
N SER A 85 -3.84 4.67 -16.15
CA SER A 85 -3.41 3.75 -17.19
C SER A 85 -2.47 2.63 -16.68
N TYR A 86 -1.98 2.71 -15.45
CA TYR A 86 -1.05 1.77 -14.80
C TYR A 86 -1.68 0.99 -13.64
N LYS A 87 -2.96 1.19 -13.29
CA LYS A 87 -3.61 0.51 -12.15
C LYS A 87 -3.49 -1.02 -12.18
N HIS A 88 -3.46 -1.63 -13.37
CA HIS A 88 -3.35 -3.09 -13.55
C HIS A 88 -1.93 -3.59 -13.85
N SER A 89 -0.92 -2.74 -13.75
CA SER A 89 0.48 -3.10 -14.03
C SER A 89 1.18 -3.88 -12.90
N GLY A 90 0.50 -4.07 -11.75
CA GLY A 90 1.03 -4.84 -10.62
C GLY A 90 2.02 -4.09 -9.72
N ILE A 91 2.18 -2.77 -9.89
CA ILE A 91 3.10 -1.92 -9.09
C ILE A 91 2.90 -2.11 -7.58
N ILE A 92 1.66 -2.00 -7.10
CA ILE A 92 1.33 -2.15 -5.68
C ILE A 92 1.70 -3.55 -5.19
N SER A 93 1.30 -4.59 -5.92
CA SER A 93 1.61 -5.99 -5.57
C SER A 93 3.12 -6.25 -5.51
N TYR A 94 3.90 -5.68 -6.44
CA TYR A 94 5.35 -5.76 -6.44
C TYR A 94 5.95 -5.10 -5.20
N ALA A 95 5.55 -3.86 -4.91
CA ALA A 95 6.01 -3.13 -3.73
C ALA A 95 5.66 -3.87 -2.43
N MET A 96 4.42 -4.30 -2.27
CA MET A 96 3.97 -5.07 -1.10
C MET A 96 4.79 -6.34 -0.93
N THR A 97 4.93 -7.15 -1.99
CA THR A 97 5.66 -8.43 -1.91
C THR A 97 7.09 -8.24 -1.42
N LYS A 98 7.82 -7.27 -1.98
CA LYS A 98 9.22 -7.01 -1.62
C LYS A 98 9.37 -6.68 -0.12
N HIS A 99 8.53 -5.80 0.40
CA HIS A 99 8.63 -5.35 1.79
C HIS A 99 8.13 -6.40 2.77
N ILE A 100 7.06 -7.11 2.41
CA ILE A 100 6.53 -8.21 3.22
C ILE A 100 7.56 -9.33 3.36
N LEU A 101 8.19 -9.76 2.26
CA LEU A 101 9.24 -10.78 2.31
C LEU A 101 10.41 -10.33 3.20
N LYS A 102 10.80 -9.06 3.12
CA LYS A 102 11.83 -8.48 3.99
C LYS A 102 11.44 -8.57 5.46
N LEU A 103 10.17 -8.35 5.82
CA LEU A 103 9.72 -8.51 7.21
C LEU A 103 9.84 -9.95 7.71
N PHE A 104 9.54 -10.95 6.86
CA PHE A 104 9.70 -12.36 7.24
C PHE A 104 11.14 -12.77 7.46
N LEU A 105 12.06 -12.22 6.66
CA LEU A 105 13.48 -12.52 6.80
C LEU A 105 14.10 -11.84 8.03
N LEU A 106 13.77 -10.57 8.28
CA LEU A 106 14.41 -9.78 9.34
C LEU A 106 13.74 -9.95 10.70
N TYR A 107 12.45 -10.27 10.75
CA TYR A 107 11.67 -10.31 11.99
C TYR A 107 10.86 -11.61 12.11
N PRO A 108 11.52 -12.78 12.13
CA PRO A 108 10.83 -14.08 12.11
C PRO A 108 9.82 -14.22 13.26
N PHE A 109 10.16 -13.76 14.47
CA PHE A 109 9.37 -13.95 15.69
C PHE A 109 8.35 -12.84 16.01
N LYS A 110 8.27 -11.78 15.20
CA LYS A 110 7.25 -10.73 15.39
C LYS A 110 5.98 -11.04 14.60
N ASN A 111 4.83 -10.61 15.10
CA ASN A 111 3.63 -10.54 14.28
C ASN A 111 3.82 -9.50 13.18
N LYS A 112 3.25 -9.74 12.00
CA LYS A 112 3.51 -8.92 10.81
C LYS A 112 2.20 -8.36 10.28
N TYR A 113 2.17 -7.08 9.99
CA TYR A 113 0.99 -6.43 9.45
C TYR A 113 1.33 -5.49 8.27
N CYS A 114 0.34 -5.29 7.43
CA CYS A 114 0.32 -4.29 6.38
C CYS A 114 -0.76 -3.29 6.73
N CYS A 115 -0.47 -2.00 6.62
CA CYS A 115 -1.43 -0.96 6.97
C CYS A 115 -1.28 0.28 6.08
N GLY A 116 -2.25 1.17 6.16
CA GLY A 116 -2.30 2.42 5.41
C GLY A 116 -3.53 3.24 5.76
N LEU A 117 -3.57 4.46 5.25
CA LEU A 117 -4.74 5.33 5.34
C LEU A 117 -5.50 5.29 4.01
N ALA A 118 -6.71 4.75 4.01
CA ALA A 118 -7.61 4.73 2.88
C ALA A 118 -8.36 6.06 2.79
N SER A 119 -8.00 6.85 1.78
CA SER A 119 -8.71 8.07 1.38
C SER A 119 -9.86 7.83 0.41
N SER A 120 -10.03 6.60 -0.10
CA SER A 120 -11.10 6.25 -1.02
C SER A 120 -11.52 4.80 -0.82
N SER A 121 -12.74 4.50 -1.27
CA SER A 121 -13.30 3.15 -1.36
C SER A 121 -12.38 2.19 -2.12
N GLY A 122 -11.77 2.65 -3.22
CA GLY A 122 -10.85 1.83 -4.02
C GLY A 122 -9.60 1.43 -3.23
N THR A 123 -9.04 2.32 -2.41
CA THR A 123 -7.92 2.00 -1.51
C THR A 123 -8.34 0.98 -0.46
N LEU A 124 -9.51 1.15 0.15
CA LEU A 124 -10.02 0.19 1.14
C LEU A 124 -10.35 -1.17 0.50
N GLU A 125 -10.87 -1.19 -0.72
CA GLU A 125 -11.15 -2.43 -1.45
C GLU A 125 -9.89 -3.28 -1.64
N TYR A 126 -8.74 -2.64 -1.88
CA TYR A 126 -7.46 -3.34 -1.99
C TYR A 126 -7.08 -4.06 -0.70
N SER A 127 -7.35 -3.46 0.46
CA SER A 127 -7.04 -4.08 1.75
C SER A 127 -8.00 -5.24 2.06
N LEU A 128 -9.29 -5.10 1.76
CA LEU A 128 -10.33 -6.12 2.00
C LEU A 128 -10.14 -7.41 1.19
N LYS A 129 -9.33 -7.39 0.12
CA LYS A 129 -8.99 -8.60 -0.67
C LYS A 129 -8.18 -9.64 0.13
N TYR A 130 -7.61 -9.27 1.27
CA TYR A 130 -6.68 -10.10 2.03
C TYR A 130 -7.14 -10.27 3.48
N PRO A 131 -8.16 -11.10 3.75
CA PRO A 131 -8.62 -11.35 5.11
C PRO A 131 -7.56 -12.09 5.95
N PRO A 132 -7.55 -11.92 7.29
CA PRO A 132 -8.30 -10.92 8.05
C PRO A 132 -7.97 -9.48 7.62
N SER A 133 -8.90 -8.55 7.73
CA SER A 133 -8.69 -7.15 7.33
C SER A 133 -9.60 -6.26 8.14
N TRP A 134 -9.07 -5.18 8.69
CA TRP A 134 -9.85 -4.21 9.45
C TRP A 134 -9.70 -2.81 8.86
N PRO A 135 -10.78 -2.03 8.74
CA PRO A 135 -12.16 -2.42 9.04
C PRO A 135 -12.71 -3.47 8.05
N SER A 136 -13.79 -4.17 8.42
CA SER A 136 -14.44 -5.22 7.63
C SER A 136 -15.95 -5.02 7.56
N PRO A 137 -16.62 -5.27 6.42
CA PRO A 137 -18.08 -5.31 6.36
C PRO A 137 -18.70 -6.47 7.16
N LYS A 138 -17.89 -7.48 7.52
CA LYS A 138 -18.37 -8.73 8.12
C LYS A 138 -18.25 -8.76 9.65
N GLU A 139 -17.34 -7.98 10.20
CA GLU A 139 -17.02 -8.02 11.62
C GLU A 139 -16.53 -6.66 12.11
N LYS A 140 -16.78 -6.38 13.39
CA LYS A 140 -16.25 -5.21 14.09
C LYS A 140 -14.76 -5.42 14.37
N THR A 141 -13.97 -4.35 14.24
CA THR A 141 -12.55 -4.40 14.60
C THR A 141 -12.40 -4.73 16.09
N PRO A 142 -11.63 -5.77 16.46
CA PRO A 142 -11.37 -6.12 17.85
C PRO A 142 -10.64 -5.00 18.62
N PRO A 143 -10.90 -4.82 19.93
CA PRO A 143 -10.26 -3.74 20.72
C PRO A 143 -8.73 -3.76 20.70
N ASN A 144 -8.11 -4.95 20.73
CA ASN A 144 -6.65 -5.09 20.65
C ASN A 144 -6.10 -4.66 19.27
N ILE A 145 -6.88 -4.82 18.20
CA ILE A 145 -6.49 -4.33 16.87
C ILE A 145 -6.68 -2.82 16.77
N VAL A 146 -7.74 -2.27 17.37
CA VAL A 146 -7.91 -0.80 17.48
C VAL A 146 -6.70 -0.20 18.19
N GLN A 147 -6.30 -0.75 19.34
CA GLN A 147 -5.13 -0.25 20.08
C GLN A 147 -3.85 -0.34 19.23
N LEU A 148 -3.63 -1.44 18.51
CA LEU A 148 -2.50 -1.57 17.59
C LEU A 148 -2.50 -0.48 16.51
N MET A 149 -3.66 -0.12 15.96
CA MET A 149 -3.76 0.99 14.99
C MET A 149 -3.41 2.33 15.63
N LEU A 150 -3.84 2.58 16.87
CA LEU A 150 -3.52 3.82 17.60
C LEU A 150 -2.01 3.94 17.91
N ASP A 151 -1.38 2.85 18.35
CA ASP A 151 0.07 2.81 18.58
C ASP A 151 0.84 3.12 17.29
N VAL A 152 0.30 2.67 16.14
CA VAL A 152 0.86 2.97 14.82
C VAL A 152 0.69 4.43 14.45
N LEU A 153 -0.49 5.03 14.69
CA LEU A 153 -0.72 6.46 14.44
C LEU A 153 0.28 7.32 15.23
N GLN A 154 0.51 6.98 16.50
CA GLN A 154 1.50 7.66 17.33
C GLN A 154 2.90 7.58 16.72
N LYS A 155 3.31 6.39 16.22
CA LYS A 155 4.61 6.22 15.53
C LYS A 155 4.71 6.98 14.20
N LEU A 156 3.58 7.33 13.59
CA LEU A 156 3.50 8.10 12.36
C LEU A 156 3.34 9.61 12.61
N ASN A 157 3.37 10.06 13.88
CA ASN A 157 3.06 11.43 14.29
C ASN A 157 1.68 11.89 13.78
N ILE A 158 0.70 10.99 13.83
CA ILE A 158 -0.70 11.27 13.54
C ILE A 158 -1.45 11.33 14.87
N ASP A 159 -1.94 12.52 15.21
CA ASP A 159 -2.54 12.87 16.50
C ASP A 159 -4.04 13.19 16.41
N LYS A 160 -4.55 13.53 15.23
CA LYS A 160 -5.96 13.87 14.99
C LYS A 160 -6.72 12.66 14.45
N TYR A 161 -7.33 11.91 15.34
CA TYR A 161 -8.15 10.74 14.99
C TYR A 161 -9.37 10.60 15.89
N ARG A 162 -10.34 9.80 15.44
CA ARG A 162 -11.47 9.32 16.24
C ARG A 162 -11.70 7.84 16.00
N VAL A 163 -12.35 7.19 16.96
CA VAL A 163 -12.72 5.78 16.88
C VAL A 163 -14.24 5.66 16.89
N GLU A 164 -14.81 5.21 15.78
CA GLU A 164 -16.26 5.06 15.64
C GLU A 164 -16.59 3.62 15.27
N ASN A 165 -17.35 2.93 16.14
CA ASN A 165 -17.72 1.53 15.92
C ASN A 165 -16.53 0.61 15.63
N GLY A 166 -15.35 0.90 16.19
CA GLY A 166 -14.11 0.15 15.96
C GLY A 166 -13.35 0.54 14.69
N ASN A 167 -13.84 1.52 13.92
CA ASN A 167 -13.10 2.10 12.79
C ASN A 167 -12.24 3.25 13.30
N VAL A 168 -10.95 3.25 12.95
CA VAL A 168 -10.03 4.36 13.27
C VAL A 168 -9.99 5.30 12.07
N ILE A 169 -10.39 6.55 12.28
CA ILE A 169 -10.51 7.57 11.23
C ILE A 169 -9.60 8.74 11.60
N THR A 170 -8.70 9.11 10.69
CA THR A 170 -7.78 10.23 10.87
C THR A 170 -8.27 11.45 10.11
N TYR A 171 -8.13 12.64 10.68
CA TYR A 171 -8.59 13.90 10.08
C TYR A 171 -7.51 15.01 10.08
N ASN A 172 -6.22 14.63 10.16
CA ASN A 172 -5.11 15.59 10.06
C ASN A 172 -5.11 16.42 8.76
N LEU A 173 -5.63 15.87 7.66
CA LEU A 173 -5.71 16.57 6.38
C LEU A 173 -6.92 17.51 6.27
N SER A 174 -7.90 17.38 7.15
CA SER A 174 -9.20 18.05 6.97
C SER A 174 -9.10 19.56 7.07
N GLU A 175 -8.20 20.08 7.89
CA GLU A 175 -7.94 21.51 8.01
C GLU A 175 -7.14 22.08 6.83
N LYS A 176 -6.55 21.22 5.99
CA LYS A 176 -5.72 21.60 4.83
C LYS A 176 -6.49 21.53 3.50
N ILE A 177 -7.79 21.19 3.54
CA ILE A 177 -8.64 21.02 2.36
C ILE A 177 -9.79 22.03 2.41
N ASN A 178 -9.77 22.97 1.47
CA ASN A 178 -10.76 24.05 1.40
C ASN A 178 -12.04 23.66 0.62
N SER A 179 -12.03 22.52 -0.08
CA SER A 179 -13.16 22.06 -0.89
C SER A 179 -13.33 20.55 -0.78
N THR A 180 -13.02 19.81 -1.83
CA THR A 180 -13.05 18.34 -1.87
C THR A 180 -11.63 17.80 -1.92
N PHE A 181 -11.41 16.62 -1.36
CA PHE A 181 -10.08 16.02 -1.30
C PHE A 181 -9.62 15.46 -2.65
N HIS A 182 -10.54 14.87 -3.41
CA HIS A 182 -10.26 14.18 -4.67
C HIS A 182 -10.82 14.96 -5.87
N ARG A 183 -10.05 14.99 -6.97
CA ARG A 183 -10.45 15.64 -8.23
C ARG A 183 -11.48 14.87 -9.05
N LYS A 184 -11.61 13.56 -8.83
CA LYS A 184 -12.53 12.70 -9.59
C LYS A 184 -13.71 12.30 -8.72
N GLY A 185 -14.91 12.41 -9.29
CA GLY A 185 -16.17 12.14 -8.61
C GLY A 185 -16.37 10.68 -8.19
N HIS A 186 -17.32 10.49 -7.29
CA HIS A 186 -17.65 9.21 -6.68
C HIS A 186 -18.35 8.27 -7.66
N SER A 187 -17.93 6.99 -7.66
CA SER A 187 -18.75 5.90 -8.18
C SER A 187 -19.79 5.48 -7.13
N SER A 188 -20.88 4.82 -7.55
CA SER A 188 -21.92 4.29 -6.65
C SER A 188 -21.81 2.77 -6.53
N THR A 189 -20.62 2.26 -6.22
CA THR A 189 -20.41 0.82 -6.00
C THR A 189 -20.83 0.41 -4.59
N ARG A 190 -20.98 -0.90 -4.35
CA ARG A 190 -21.19 -1.44 -3.00
C ARG A 190 -20.06 -1.02 -2.04
N MET A 191 -18.83 -0.89 -2.55
CA MET A 191 -17.68 -0.49 -1.75
C MET A 191 -17.72 1.00 -1.40
N ASP A 192 -18.18 1.85 -2.32
CA ASP A 192 -18.42 3.27 -2.05
C ASP A 192 -19.44 3.44 -0.92
N LYS A 193 -20.57 2.72 -0.99
CA LYS A 193 -21.60 2.73 0.06
C LYS A 193 -21.04 2.31 1.42
N TYR A 194 -20.21 1.27 1.48
CA TYR A 194 -19.58 0.84 2.72
C TYR A 194 -18.57 1.86 3.24
N PHE A 195 -17.70 2.37 2.38
CA PHE A 195 -16.68 3.36 2.74
C PHE A 195 -17.32 4.65 3.28
N ASN A 196 -18.31 5.19 2.57
CA ASN A 196 -19.01 6.41 2.99
C ASN A 196 -19.84 6.19 4.27
N LYS A 197 -20.35 4.96 4.50
CA LYS A 197 -21.02 4.62 5.76
C LYS A 197 -20.09 4.68 6.96
N ILE A 198 -18.84 4.24 6.81
CA ILE A 198 -17.86 4.23 7.92
C ILE A 198 -17.04 5.53 8.00
N ASN A 199 -17.05 6.35 6.96
CA ASN A 199 -16.31 7.61 6.87
C ASN A 199 -17.09 8.63 6.02
N PRO A 200 -18.15 9.24 6.57
CA PRO A 200 -19.03 10.13 5.81
C PRO A 200 -18.35 11.43 5.36
N HIS A 201 -17.28 11.87 6.04
CA HIS A 201 -16.56 13.10 5.71
C HIS A 201 -15.26 12.85 4.94
N SER A 202 -15.15 11.71 4.25
CA SER A 202 -13.98 11.37 3.43
C SER A 202 -13.65 12.40 2.34
N GLU A 203 -14.67 13.11 1.84
CA GLU A 203 -14.51 14.21 0.89
C GLU A 203 -13.75 15.41 1.48
N HIS A 204 -13.76 15.57 2.81
CA HIS A 204 -13.02 16.61 3.52
C HIS A 204 -11.67 16.10 4.03
N GLY A 205 -11.09 15.08 3.41
CA GLY A 205 -9.74 14.60 3.74
C GLY A 205 -9.65 13.63 4.89
N GLU A 206 -10.78 13.18 5.44
CA GLU A 206 -10.75 12.11 6.42
C GLU A 206 -10.34 10.79 5.78
N GLN A 207 -9.51 10.03 6.49
CA GLN A 207 -8.97 8.77 5.99
C GLN A 207 -9.21 7.65 6.98
N VAL A 208 -9.61 6.49 6.47
CA VAL A 208 -9.83 5.29 7.28
C VAL A 208 -8.53 4.53 7.42
N PHE A 209 -8.09 4.27 8.65
CA PHE A 209 -6.96 3.40 8.89
C PHE A 209 -7.35 1.95 8.59
N PHE A 210 -6.62 1.31 7.69
CA PHE A 210 -6.76 -0.13 7.46
C PHE A 210 -5.54 -0.91 7.97
N LEU A 211 -5.78 -2.13 8.40
CA LEU A 211 -4.77 -3.04 8.91
C LEU A 211 -5.09 -4.48 8.48
N ASN A 212 -4.09 -5.16 7.95
CA ASN A 212 -4.16 -6.56 7.53
C ASN A 212 -3.02 -7.33 8.19
N PRO A 213 -3.29 -8.43 8.91
CA PRO A 213 -2.24 -9.35 9.29
C PRO A 213 -1.68 -10.01 8.04
N ILE A 214 -0.35 -10.06 7.99
CA ILE A 214 0.39 -10.69 6.92
C ILE A 214 0.61 -12.14 7.32
N THR A 215 -0.08 -13.03 6.63
CA THR A 215 0.20 -14.46 6.69
C THR A 215 1.14 -14.87 5.56
N MET A 216 1.81 -16.00 5.74
CA MET A 216 2.65 -16.57 4.68
C MET A 216 1.82 -16.89 3.43
N LYS A 217 0.58 -17.34 3.61
CA LYS A 217 -0.37 -17.61 2.52
C LYS A 217 -0.71 -16.34 1.72
N ASN A 218 -1.01 -15.23 2.41
CA ASN A 218 -1.28 -13.94 1.76
C ASN A 218 -0.05 -13.42 1.01
N THR A 219 1.15 -13.60 1.60
CA THR A 219 2.44 -13.24 0.98
C THR A 219 2.68 -13.99 -0.32
N VAL A 220 2.46 -15.31 -0.33
CA VAL A 220 2.58 -16.12 -1.55
C VAL A 220 1.59 -15.66 -2.62
N ASN A 221 0.33 -15.40 -2.26
CA ASN A 221 -0.66 -14.92 -3.21
C ASN A 221 -0.30 -13.54 -3.80
N LEU A 222 0.21 -12.62 -2.97
CA LEU A 222 0.71 -11.32 -3.41
C LEU A 222 1.90 -11.47 -4.37
N ALA A 223 2.85 -12.34 -4.04
CA ALA A 223 4.00 -12.60 -4.87
C ALA A 223 3.59 -13.17 -6.24
N VAL A 224 2.71 -14.17 -6.27
CA VAL A 224 2.20 -14.72 -7.54
C VAL A 224 1.53 -13.66 -8.39
N ARG A 225 0.73 -12.75 -7.80
CA ARG A 225 0.12 -11.62 -8.52
C ARG A 225 1.15 -10.62 -9.03
N GLY A 226 2.11 -10.22 -8.19
CA GLY A 226 3.18 -9.29 -8.56
C GLY A 226 4.07 -9.83 -9.68
N PHE A 227 4.27 -11.16 -9.73
CA PHE A 227 5.06 -11.82 -10.76
C PHE A 227 4.24 -12.44 -11.89
N HIS A 228 2.92 -12.25 -11.92
CA HIS A 228 2.03 -12.94 -12.86
C HIS A 228 2.52 -12.83 -14.31
N ASN A 229 2.84 -11.61 -14.76
CA ASN A 229 3.32 -11.35 -16.13
C ASN A 229 4.64 -12.06 -16.48
N HIS A 230 5.46 -12.39 -15.48
CA HIS A 230 6.69 -13.17 -15.67
C HIS A 230 6.39 -14.68 -15.61
N LEU A 231 5.57 -15.09 -14.66
CA LEU A 231 5.24 -16.50 -14.44
C LEU A 231 4.47 -17.12 -15.63
N ILE A 232 3.58 -16.36 -16.28
CA ILE A 232 2.83 -16.86 -17.46
C ILE A 232 3.74 -17.24 -18.64
N LYS A 233 4.96 -16.68 -18.71
CA LYS A 233 5.96 -17.05 -19.72
C LYS A 233 6.63 -18.38 -19.44
N HIS A 234 6.43 -18.95 -18.24
CA HIS A 234 6.97 -20.25 -17.81
C HIS A 234 5.85 -21.16 -17.29
N PRO A 235 5.00 -21.74 -18.17
CA PRO A 235 3.76 -22.41 -17.78
C PRO A 235 3.95 -23.57 -16.79
N LYS A 236 4.99 -24.39 -16.96
CA LYS A 236 5.31 -25.52 -16.06
C LYS A 236 5.57 -25.04 -14.62
N LEU A 237 6.35 -23.98 -14.49
CA LEU A 237 6.67 -23.37 -13.19
C LEU A 237 5.43 -22.70 -12.57
N TYR A 238 4.66 -21.97 -13.37
CA TYR A 238 3.42 -21.34 -12.92
C TYR A 238 2.44 -22.38 -12.38
N HIS A 239 2.21 -23.48 -13.10
CA HIS A 239 1.33 -24.56 -12.66
C HIS A 239 1.83 -25.22 -11.37
N LYS A 240 3.15 -25.44 -11.23
CA LYS A 240 3.76 -25.95 -9.99
C LYS A 240 3.55 -25.00 -8.80
N ILE A 241 3.77 -23.70 -8.99
CA ILE A 241 3.52 -22.67 -7.98
C ILE A 241 2.03 -22.65 -7.59
N MET A 242 1.12 -22.71 -8.56
CA MET A 242 -0.32 -22.70 -8.29
C MET A 242 -0.80 -23.94 -7.53
N LYS A 243 -0.18 -25.11 -7.77
CA LYS A 243 -0.43 -26.34 -6.99
C LYS A 243 0.13 -26.26 -5.56
N CYS A 244 1.34 -25.72 -5.39
CA CYS A 244 2.03 -25.74 -4.10
C CYS A 244 1.71 -24.56 -3.17
N LYS A 245 1.20 -23.44 -3.68
CA LYS A 245 1.02 -22.21 -2.90
C LYS A 245 0.13 -22.35 -1.66
N ALA A 246 -0.84 -23.27 -1.70
CA ALA A 246 -1.78 -23.49 -0.61
C ALA A 246 -1.24 -24.47 0.44
N THR A 247 -0.54 -25.51 0.00
CA THR A 247 -0.11 -26.65 0.84
C THR A 247 1.34 -26.53 1.33
N LYS A 248 2.21 -25.86 0.56
CA LYS A 248 3.64 -25.69 0.85
C LYS A 248 4.07 -24.23 0.59
N PRO A 249 3.62 -23.26 1.43
CA PRO A 249 3.85 -21.84 1.17
C PRO A 249 5.33 -21.44 1.23
N VAL A 250 6.10 -22.01 2.17
CA VAL A 250 7.56 -21.74 2.27
C VAL A 250 8.30 -22.21 1.03
N TYR A 251 8.04 -23.45 0.58
CA TYR A 251 8.62 -23.99 -0.66
C TYR A 251 8.26 -23.12 -1.88
N THR A 252 7.03 -22.59 -1.90
CA THR A 252 6.58 -21.73 -2.99
C THR A 252 7.31 -20.38 -2.99
N ILE A 253 7.61 -19.81 -1.81
CA ILE A 253 8.45 -18.61 -1.70
C ILE A 253 9.87 -18.89 -2.19
N VAL A 254 10.46 -20.02 -1.83
CA VAL A 254 11.79 -20.41 -2.32
C VAL A 254 11.78 -20.52 -3.85
N LEU A 255 10.78 -21.19 -4.43
CA LEU A 255 10.63 -21.27 -5.89
C LEU A 255 10.49 -19.90 -6.55
N LEU A 256 9.65 -19.01 -6.00
CA LEU A 256 9.48 -17.65 -6.49
C LEU A 256 10.78 -16.84 -6.40
N THR A 257 11.53 -17.01 -5.31
CA THR A 257 12.81 -16.32 -5.07
C THR A 257 13.88 -16.79 -6.05
N ILE A 258 14.04 -18.11 -6.24
CA ILE A 258 14.95 -18.68 -7.24
C ILE A 258 14.60 -18.18 -8.65
N THR A 259 13.30 -18.11 -8.96
CA THR A 259 12.82 -17.60 -10.25
C THR A 259 13.20 -16.14 -10.44
N MET A 260 13.01 -15.30 -9.42
CA MET A 260 13.42 -13.90 -9.46
C MET A 260 14.93 -13.73 -9.63
N ILE A 261 15.72 -14.54 -8.93
CA ILE A 261 17.18 -14.52 -9.03
C ILE A 261 17.60 -14.86 -10.46
N LYS A 262 17.08 -15.96 -11.02
CA LYS A 262 17.36 -16.37 -12.41
C LYS A 262 16.95 -15.30 -13.43
N LEU A 263 15.80 -14.64 -13.24
CA LEU A 263 15.34 -13.56 -14.12
C LEU A 263 16.20 -12.28 -14.03
N LYS A 264 16.86 -12.03 -12.89
CA LYS A 264 17.81 -10.91 -12.76
C LYS A 264 19.13 -11.15 -13.47
N PHE A 265 19.54 -12.41 -13.60
CA PHE A 265 20.77 -12.82 -14.28
C PHE A 265 20.60 -13.02 -15.80
N ILE A 266 19.36 -13.05 -16.28
CA ILE A 266 19.03 -12.98 -17.71
C ILE A 266 18.65 -11.53 -18.01
N LYS A 267 19.66 -10.67 -18.15
CA LYS A 267 19.52 -9.31 -18.66
C LYS A 267 20.13 -9.24 -20.04
#